data_AF-A0A256AEA6-F1
#
_entry.id   AF-A0A256AEA6-F1
#
_cell.length_a   1.000
_cell.length_b   1.000
_cell.length_c   1.000
_cell.angle_alpha   90.00
_cell.angle_beta   90.00
_cell.angle_gamma   90.00
#
_symmetry.space_group_name_H-M   'P 1'
#
loop_
_entity.id
_entity.type
_entity.pdbx_description
1 polymer ?
#
loop_
_entity_poly.entity_id
_entity_poly.type
_entity_poly.pdbx_seq_one_letter_code
_entity_poly.pdbx_strand_id
1 'polypeptide(L)'
;MKASIFIGSFLFVFNCFSQEKSTAFFSKLNITILAGDEMYLYKEMDFESRGDKIVGRMLKPAYFVGRDALPVDDIELNDKAIKTLKLFIERASSLETAPLNDSISSSYRQDYTISVDGKVLSVSGYRDWKGVSYDEIEQLIFSEYFEKLEAKRLALQKQTVKKLFGFWKPIQNIDSLKSNQIYRFAKVKRNKKDKHYWYFGKKGRYRNAALIPFGVNYHVNVEETFSIFIEPDYTKSEFEAEHLSSAYMEIISISTSELVIKYRWP
;
A
#
# COMPACT_ATOMS: atom_id res chain seq x y z
N MET A 1 -40.13 18.79 -70.71
CA MET A 1 -39.66 18.57 -69.33
C MET A 1 -39.44 17.09 -69.12
N LYS A 2 -38.18 16.65 -69.05
CA LYS A 2 -37.78 15.27 -68.74
C LYS A 2 -36.97 15.35 -67.46
N ALA A 3 -37.44 14.70 -66.40
CA ALA A 3 -36.70 14.55 -65.15
C ALA A 3 -36.29 13.08 -65.03
N SER A 4 -35.01 12.81 -65.24
CA SER A 4 -34.40 11.52 -64.94
C SER A 4 -33.85 11.58 -63.51
N ILE A 5 -34.38 10.75 -62.62
CA ILE A 5 -33.93 10.62 -61.23
C ILE A 5 -32.76 9.62 -61.22
N PHE A 6 -31.58 10.10 -60.83
CA PHE A 6 -30.36 9.32 -60.68
C PHE A 6 -30.32 8.77 -59.25
N ILE A 7 -30.50 7.46 -59.08
CA ILE A 7 -30.37 6.79 -57.78
C ILE A 7 -28.89 6.39 -57.63
N GLY A 8 -28.14 7.20 -56.88
CA GLY A 8 -26.77 6.88 -56.49
C GLY A 8 -26.75 5.77 -55.44
N SER A 9 -26.12 4.64 -55.76
CA SER A 9 -25.81 3.57 -54.81
C SER A 9 -24.73 4.05 -53.83
N PHE A 10 -25.10 4.16 -52.56
CA PHE A 10 -24.18 4.44 -51.47
C PHE A 10 -23.50 3.12 -51.06
N LEU A 11 -22.28 2.88 -51.56
CA LEU A 11 -21.41 1.78 -51.14
C LEU A 11 -20.92 2.07 -49.72
N PHE A 12 -21.59 1.47 -48.73
CA PHE A 12 -21.06 1.35 -47.38
C PHE A 12 -19.86 0.40 -47.40
N VAL A 13 -18.66 0.98 -47.47
CA VAL A 13 -17.42 0.27 -47.15
C VAL A 13 -17.43 0.04 -45.64
N PHE A 14 -17.90 -1.13 -45.21
CA PHE A 14 -17.62 -1.65 -43.88
C PHE A 14 -16.11 -1.90 -43.81
N ASN A 15 -15.37 -0.91 -43.30
CA ASN A 15 -14.05 -1.15 -42.75
C ASN A 15 -14.24 -2.09 -41.55
N CYS A 16 -14.08 -3.38 -41.81
CA CYS A 16 -13.88 -4.38 -40.79
C CYS A 16 -12.55 -4.03 -40.10
N PHE A 17 -12.60 -3.20 -39.06
CA PHE A 17 -11.51 -3.08 -38.10
C PHE A 17 -11.39 -4.44 -37.43
N SER A 18 -10.58 -5.31 -38.03
CA SER A 18 -10.04 -6.47 -37.34
C SER A 18 -9.21 -5.90 -36.20
N GLN A 19 -9.79 -5.86 -35.00
CA GLN A 19 -9.06 -5.60 -33.78
C GLN A 19 -8.03 -6.73 -33.67
N GLU A 20 -6.79 -6.46 -34.09
CA GLU A 20 -5.67 -7.38 -33.90
C GLU A 20 -5.67 -7.73 -32.41
N LYS A 21 -6.08 -8.96 -32.08
CA LYS A 21 -5.85 -9.53 -30.76
C LYS A 21 -4.34 -9.45 -30.56
N SER A 22 -3.91 -8.61 -29.63
CA SER A 22 -2.50 -8.46 -29.28
C SER A 22 -1.98 -9.82 -28.82
N THR A 23 -1.29 -10.54 -29.69
CA THR A 23 -0.65 -11.81 -29.33
C THR A 23 0.40 -11.54 -28.27
N ALA A 24 0.45 -12.39 -27.24
CA ALA A 24 1.50 -12.32 -26.22
C ALA A 24 2.88 -12.38 -26.89
N PHE A 25 3.74 -11.41 -26.59
CA PHE A 25 5.10 -11.29 -27.13
C PHE A 25 6.18 -11.80 -26.16
N PHE A 26 5.75 -12.37 -25.03
CA PHE A 26 6.52 -13.14 -24.07
C PHE A 26 5.64 -14.26 -23.49
N SER A 27 6.25 -15.33 -23.01
CA SER A 27 5.55 -16.35 -22.19
C SER A 27 5.59 -15.98 -20.71
N LYS A 28 6.76 -15.51 -20.23
CA LYS A 28 6.97 -15.04 -18.86
C LYS A 28 7.80 -13.75 -18.85
N LEU A 29 7.41 -12.83 -17.99
CA LEU A 29 8.12 -11.59 -17.71
C LEU A 29 8.25 -11.43 -16.20
N ASN A 30 9.44 -11.17 -15.69
CA ASN A 30 9.66 -10.71 -14.33
C ASN A 30 10.35 -9.35 -14.37
N ILE A 31 9.87 -8.41 -13.57
CA ILE A 31 10.43 -7.07 -13.42
C ILE A 31 10.74 -6.88 -11.95
N THR A 32 12.03 -6.74 -11.66
CA THR A 32 12.53 -6.42 -10.33
C THR A 32 13.17 -5.03 -10.36
N ILE A 33 12.90 -4.22 -9.34
CA ILE A 33 13.56 -2.92 -9.12
C ILE A 33 14.07 -2.83 -7.69
N LEU A 34 15.31 -2.37 -7.56
CA LEU A 34 15.90 -1.84 -6.34
C LEU A 34 16.02 -0.32 -6.53
N ALA A 35 15.27 0.44 -5.75
CA ALA A 35 15.26 1.91 -5.88
C ALA A 35 15.41 2.60 -4.53
N GLY A 36 16.21 3.65 -4.48
CA GLY A 36 16.44 4.41 -3.26
C GLY A 36 17.81 5.08 -3.20
N ASP A 37 17.99 5.84 -2.13
CA ASP A 37 19.24 6.50 -1.76
C ASP A 37 19.81 5.82 -0.49
N GLU A 38 19.20 6.13 0.66
CA GLU A 38 19.63 5.64 1.98
C GLU A 38 18.94 4.32 2.39
N MET A 39 17.73 4.09 1.89
CA MET A 39 16.99 2.83 2.05
C MET A 39 16.53 2.35 0.67
N TYR A 40 16.99 1.15 0.28
CA TYR A 40 16.58 0.52 -0.97
C TYR A 40 15.20 -0.13 -0.80
N LEU A 41 14.23 0.36 -1.56
CA LEU A 41 12.95 -0.28 -1.77
C LEU A 41 13.12 -1.38 -2.82
N TYR A 42 12.75 -2.60 -2.44
CA TYR A 42 12.70 -3.75 -3.34
C TYR A 42 11.26 -4.01 -3.79
N LYS A 43 11.00 -3.89 -5.09
CA LYS A 43 9.70 -4.19 -5.68
C LYS A 43 9.85 -5.22 -6.80
N GLU A 44 8.86 -6.08 -6.91
CA GLU A 44 8.86 -7.17 -7.88
C GLU A 44 7.44 -7.42 -8.39
N MET A 45 7.31 -7.52 -9.71
CA MET A 45 6.09 -7.94 -10.39
C MET A 45 6.40 -9.00 -11.45
N ASP A 46 5.47 -9.92 -11.67
CA ASP A 46 5.56 -10.91 -12.74
C ASP A 46 4.37 -10.80 -13.69
N PHE A 47 4.56 -11.33 -14.90
CA PHE A 47 3.52 -11.49 -15.89
C PHE A 47 3.68 -12.83 -16.59
N GLU A 48 2.55 -13.45 -16.90
CA GLU A 48 2.50 -14.77 -17.52
C GLU A 48 1.43 -14.80 -18.61
N SER A 49 1.80 -15.33 -19.77
CA SER A 49 0.86 -15.63 -20.84
C SER A 49 0.12 -16.94 -20.56
N ARG A 50 -1.21 -16.91 -20.63
CA ARG A 50 -2.12 -18.02 -20.39
C ARG A 50 -3.12 -18.11 -21.52
N GLY A 51 -2.74 -18.81 -22.58
CA GLY A 51 -3.55 -18.89 -23.80
C GLY A 51 -3.60 -17.54 -24.51
N ASP A 52 -4.78 -16.93 -24.55
CA ASP A 52 -5.00 -15.62 -25.17
C ASP A 52 -4.97 -14.43 -24.19
N LYS A 53 -4.64 -14.70 -22.93
CA LYS A 53 -4.60 -13.70 -21.86
C LYS A 53 -3.19 -13.53 -21.33
N ILE A 54 -2.91 -12.33 -20.82
CA ILE A 54 -1.73 -12.08 -20.00
C ILE A 54 -2.23 -11.72 -18.61
N VAL A 55 -1.70 -12.38 -17.59
CA VAL A 55 -1.97 -12.05 -16.19
C VAL A 55 -0.73 -11.44 -15.56
N GLY A 56 -0.93 -10.46 -14.67
CA GLY A 56 0.14 -9.84 -13.89
C GLY A 56 -0.07 -10.05 -12.40
N ARG A 57 1.02 -10.12 -11.64
CA ARG A 57 1.00 -10.18 -10.18
C ARG A 57 2.02 -9.25 -9.57
N MET A 58 1.70 -8.75 -8.39
CA MET A 58 2.61 -8.00 -7.56
C MET A 58 3.19 -8.93 -6.49
N LEU A 59 4.47 -9.28 -6.62
CA LEU A 59 5.14 -10.23 -5.75
C LEU A 59 5.73 -9.55 -4.52
N LYS A 60 6.25 -8.32 -4.69
CA LYS A 60 6.93 -7.55 -3.64
C LYS A 60 6.62 -6.05 -3.71
N PRO A 61 6.53 -5.37 -2.55
CA PRO A 61 6.52 -5.95 -1.20
C PRO A 61 5.24 -6.77 -0.94
N ALA A 62 5.21 -7.51 0.17
CA ALA A 62 3.95 -8.07 0.65
C ALA A 62 3.11 -6.93 1.23
N TYR A 63 1.82 -6.89 0.88
CA TYR A 63 0.88 -5.90 1.42
C TYR A 63 0.04 -6.52 2.52
N PHE A 64 -0.25 -5.77 3.58
CA PHE A 64 -0.99 -6.29 4.73
C PHE A 64 -2.25 -5.47 5.02
N VAL A 65 -3.23 -6.18 5.61
CA VAL A 65 -4.39 -5.60 6.29
C VAL A 65 -4.37 -6.11 7.73
N GLY A 66 -3.95 -5.27 8.65
CA GLY A 66 -3.65 -5.65 10.02
C GLY A 66 -2.38 -6.50 10.08
N ARG A 67 -2.54 -7.79 10.42
CA ARG A 67 -1.43 -8.77 10.45
C ARG A 67 -1.52 -9.77 9.31
N ASP A 68 -2.60 -9.73 8.54
CA ASP A 68 -2.84 -10.68 7.47
C ASP A 68 -2.23 -10.13 6.18
N ALA A 69 -1.29 -10.87 5.61
CA ALA A 69 -0.79 -10.58 4.27
C ALA A 69 -1.95 -10.77 3.28
N LEU A 70 -2.15 -9.80 2.39
CA LEU A 70 -3.06 -10.00 1.28
C LEU A 70 -2.49 -11.07 0.34
N PRO A 71 -3.35 -11.96 -0.16
CA PRO A 71 -2.95 -12.88 -1.20
C PRO A 71 -2.54 -12.08 -2.45
N VAL A 72 -1.55 -12.63 -3.14
CA VAL A 72 -1.16 -12.15 -4.46
C VAL A 72 -2.22 -12.62 -5.46
N ASP A 73 -2.99 -11.68 -6.00
CA ASP A 73 -4.06 -11.95 -6.95
C ASP A 73 -3.57 -11.80 -8.40
N ASP A 74 -4.09 -12.65 -9.29
CA ASP A 74 -3.90 -12.51 -10.74
C ASP A 74 -4.78 -11.37 -11.27
N ILE A 75 -4.17 -10.43 -11.99
CA ILE A 75 -4.88 -9.39 -12.74
C ILE A 75 -4.75 -9.64 -14.23
N GLU A 76 -5.88 -9.79 -14.92
CA GLU A 76 -5.89 -9.89 -16.38
C GLU A 76 -5.58 -8.52 -17.01
N LEU A 77 -4.58 -8.47 -17.88
CA LEU A 77 -4.14 -7.25 -18.53
C LEU A 77 -5.04 -6.90 -19.72
N ASN A 78 -5.36 -5.62 -19.85
CA ASN A 78 -5.99 -5.07 -21.04
C ASN A 78 -4.97 -4.69 -22.13
N ASP A 79 -5.44 -4.40 -23.33
CA ASP A 79 -4.60 -4.04 -24.48
C ASP A 79 -3.65 -2.87 -24.21
N LYS A 80 -4.07 -1.88 -23.40
CA LYS A 80 -3.22 -0.74 -23.03
C LYS A 80 -2.05 -1.18 -22.18
N ALA A 81 -2.29 -1.99 -21.15
CA ALA A 81 -1.25 -2.54 -20.29
C ALA A 81 -0.27 -3.41 -21.09
N ILE A 82 -0.76 -4.27 -21.99
CA ILE A 82 0.07 -5.12 -22.84
C ILE A 82 0.98 -4.27 -23.74
N LYS A 83 0.44 -3.23 -24.37
CA LYS A 83 1.22 -2.27 -25.18
C LYS A 83 2.28 -1.55 -24.35
N THR A 84 1.94 -1.11 -23.14
CA THR A 84 2.89 -0.46 -22.22
C THR A 84 4.02 -1.40 -21.82
N LEU A 85 3.73 -2.67 -21.51
CA LEU A 85 4.78 -3.66 -21.22
C LEU A 85 5.72 -3.89 -22.40
N LYS A 86 5.19 -3.87 -23.62
CA LYS A 86 6.00 -4.00 -24.83
C LYS A 86 6.99 -2.84 -24.95
N LEU A 87 6.47 -1.61 -24.81
CA LEU A 87 7.29 -0.39 -24.82
C LEU A 87 8.32 -0.39 -23.69
N PHE A 88 7.96 -0.89 -22.51
CA PHE A 88 8.89 -1.04 -21.40
C PHE A 88 10.07 -1.95 -21.73
N ILE A 89 9.80 -3.15 -22.26
CA ILE A 89 10.85 -4.12 -22.62
C ILE A 89 11.76 -3.58 -23.73
N GLU A 90 11.17 -2.94 -24.75
CA GLU A 90 11.91 -2.27 -25.82
C GLU A 90 12.79 -1.15 -25.25
N ARG A 91 12.24 -0.35 -24.32
CA ARG A 91 12.97 0.73 -23.67
C ARG A 91 14.12 0.20 -22.81
N ALA A 92 13.87 -0.81 -21.98
CA ALA A 92 14.88 -1.47 -21.16
C ALA A 92 16.04 -2.01 -22.01
N SER A 93 15.72 -2.70 -23.10
CA SER A 93 16.72 -3.20 -24.06
C SER A 93 17.58 -2.07 -24.63
N SER A 94 16.98 -0.91 -24.95
CA SER A 94 17.73 0.25 -25.44
C SER A 94 18.62 0.89 -24.37
N LEU A 95 18.19 0.87 -23.11
CA LEU A 95 18.88 1.51 -21.98
C LEU A 95 20.04 0.67 -21.45
N GLU A 96 19.96 -0.66 -21.56
CA GLU A 96 21.01 -1.59 -21.15
C GLU A 96 22.37 -1.23 -21.78
N THR A 97 22.38 -0.86 -23.06
CA THR A 97 23.59 -0.48 -23.80
C THR A 97 23.85 1.03 -23.85
N ALA A 98 22.90 1.85 -23.40
CA ALA A 98 23.04 3.30 -23.48
C ALA A 98 24.07 3.81 -22.46
N PRO A 99 24.84 4.86 -22.79
CA PRO A 99 25.67 5.54 -21.79
C PRO A 99 24.80 6.08 -20.65
N LEU A 100 25.36 6.12 -19.45
CA LEU A 100 24.71 6.77 -18.31
C LEU A 100 24.53 8.25 -18.62
N ASN A 101 23.37 8.78 -18.25
CA ASN A 101 23.12 10.20 -18.43
C ASN A 101 23.58 10.96 -17.19
N ASP A 102 24.83 11.42 -17.22
CA ASP A 102 25.45 12.18 -16.11
C ASP A 102 24.76 13.53 -15.85
N SER A 103 23.86 13.98 -16.75
CA SER A 103 23.05 15.19 -16.54
C SER A 103 21.80 14.96 -15.69
N ILE A 104 21.42 13.71 -15.41
CA ILE A 104 20.33 13.40 -14.48
C ILE A 104 20.92 13.42 -13.06
N SER A 105 20.95 14.60 -12.46
CA SER A 105 21.26 14.79 -11.03
C SER A 105 20.04 14.41 -10.18
N SER A 106 19.67 13.14 -10.17
CA SER A 106 18.71 12.61 -9.20
C SER A 106 19.50 11.98 -8.06
N SER A 107 18.97 12.01 -6.83
CA SER A 107 19.47 11.18 -5.72
C SER A 107 18.79 9.80 -5.70
N TYR A 108 17.79 9.59 -6.55
CA TYR A 108 17.00 8.36 -6.60
C TYR A 108 17.51 7.40 -7.67
N ARG A 109 18.41 6.50 -7.26
CA ARG A 109 18.97 5.45 -8.12
C ARG A 109 17.93 4.35 -8.33
N GLN A 110 17.86 3.82 -9.55
CA GLN A 110 16.97 2.72 -9.90
C GLN A 110 17.76 1.62 -10.62
N ASP A 111 17.87 0.45 -10.00
CA ASP A 111 18.52 -0.71 -10.57
C ASP A 111 17.48 -1.78 -10.89
N TYR A 112 17.29 -2.04 -12.18
CA TYR A 112 16.32 -2.98 -12.72
C TYR A 112 17.00 -4.29 -13.11
N THR A 113 16.32 -5.39 -12.79
CA THR A 113 16.56 -6.71 -13.38
C THR A 113 15.27 -7.16 -14.06
N ILE A 114 15.32 -7.36 -15.38
CA ILE A 114 14.13 -7.69 -16.18
C ILE A 114 14.40 -9.04 -16.86
N SER A 115 13.60 -10.05 -16.57
CA SER A 115 13.70 -11.37 -17.21
C SER A 115 12.55 -11.58 -18.18
N VAL A 116 12.85 -11.73 -19.47
CA VAL A 116 11.89 -12.03 -20.54
C VAL A 116 12.18 -13.42 -21.07
N ASP A 117 11.29 -14.37 -20.82
CA ASP A 117 11.46 -15.78 -21.24
C ASP A 117 12.82 -16.38 -20.84
N GLY A 118 13.32 -16.00 -19.66
CA GLY A 118 14.62 -16.43 -19.13
C GLY A 118 15.82 -15.60 -19.58
N LYS A 119 15.69 -14.73 -20.59
CA LYS A 119 16.73 -13.76 -20.95
C LYS A 119 16.69 -12.58 -19.99
N VAL A 120 17.83 -12.28 -19.37
CA VAL A 120 17.96 -11.19 -18.38
C VAL A 120 18.51 -9.93 -19.04
N LEU A 121 17.87 -8.79 -18.76
CA LEU A 121 18.32 -7.43 -19.06
C LEU A 121 18.61 -6.73 -17.74
N SER A 122 19.77 -6.08 -17.64
CA SER A 122 20.15 -5.31 -16.45
C SER A 122 20.27 -3.84 -16.78
N VAL A 123 19.48 -3.00 -16.10
CA VAL A 123 19.49 -1.55 -16.33
C VAL A 123 19.73 -0.85 -15.00
N SER A 124 20.91 -0.25 -14.85
CA SER A 124 21.34 0.37 -13.58
C SER A 124 21.56 1.88 -13.72
N GLY A 125 21.44 2.59 -12.60
CA GLY A 125 21.74 4.01 -12.48
C GLY A 125 20.59 4.94 -12.87
N TYR A 126 20.90 6.22 -13.09
CA TYR A 126 19.92 7.24 -13.45
C TYR A 126 19.56 7.14 -14.93
N ARG A 127 18.39 6.58 -15.22
CA ARG A 127 17.92 6.34 -16.59
C ARG A 127 16.63 7.09 -16.87
N ASP A 128 16.55 7.67 -18.07
CA ASP A 128 15.32 8.28 -18.58
C ASP A 128 14.40 7.20 -19.15
N TRP A 129 13.41 6.79 -18.37
CA TRP A 129 12.41 5.81 -18.78
C TRP A 129 11.31 6.38 -19.69
N LYS A 130 11.32 7.69 -20.00
CA LYS A 130 10.37 8.34 -20.94
C LYS A 130 8.89 8.02 -20.71
N GLY A 131 8.50 7.91 -19.45
CA GLY A 131 7.11 7.63 -19.10
C GLY A 131 6.68 6.16 -19.21
N VAL A 132 7.64 5.23 -19.26
CA VAL A 132 7.41 3.79 -19.11
C VAL A 132 8.34 3.21 -18.05
N SER A 133 8.24 3.67 -16.82
CA SER A 133 9.00 3.18 -15.65
C SER A 133 8.25 2.08 -14.88
N TYR A 134 8.90 1.48 -13.88
CA TYR A 134 8.25 0.52 -12.96
C TYR A 134 6.97 1.10 -12.36
N ASP A 135 7.04 2.31 -11.81
CA ASP A 135 5.92 2.93 -11.07
C ASP A 135 4.74 3.23 -12.01
N GLU A 136 5.01 3.53 -13.28
CA GLU A 136 3.95 3.75 -14.27
C GLU A 136 3.27 2.44 -14.69
N ILE A 137 4.02 1.36 -14.84
CA ILE A 137 3.45 0.01 -15.07
C ILE A 137 2.64 -0.41 -13.85
N GLU A 138 3.19 -0.22 -12.65
CA GLU A 138 2.54 -0.53 -11.39
C GLU A 138 1.19 0.19 -11.28
N GLN A 139 1.18 1.52 -11.46
CA GLN A 139 -0.03 2.31 -11.38
C GLN A 139 -1.05 1.94 -12.45
N LEU A 140 -0.59 1.69 -13.68
CA LEU A 140 -1.47 1.33 -14.80
C LEU A 140 -2.17 -0.01 -14.58
N ILE A 141 -1.48 -0.99 -14.01
CA ILE A 141 -1.96 -2.39 -13.92
C ILE A 141 -2.61 -2.67 -12.57
N PHE A 142 -2.08 -2.11 -11.48
CA PHE A 142 -2.44 -2.49 -10.11
C PHE A 142 -3.18 -1.40 -9.32
N SER A 143 -3.56 -0.27 -9.95
CA SER A 143 -4.32 0.81 -9.27
C SER A 143 -5.59 0.31 -8.57
N GLU A 144 -6.42 -0.49 -9.25
CA GLU A 144 -7.63 -1.06 -8.63
C GLU A 144 -7.32 -1.99 -7.45
N TYR A 145 -6.19 -2.70 -7.49
CA TYR A 145 -5.73 -3.53 -6.38
C TYR A 145 -5.39 -2.67 -5.16
N PHE A 146 -4.69 -1.55 -5.35
CA PHE A 146 -4.37 -0.62 -4.27
C PHE A 146 -5.61 0.07 -3.70
N GLU A 147 -6.57 0.44 -4.53
CA GLU A 147 -7.86 0.99 -4.07
C GLU A 147 -8.61 0.00 -3.17
N LYS A 148 -8.64 -1.29 -3.57
CA LYS A 148 -9.26 -2.36 -2.77
C LYS A 148 -8.50 -2.60 -1.46
N LEU A 149 -7.17 -2.57 -1.49
CA LEU A 149 -6.31 -2.67 -0.29
C LEU A 149 -6.65 -1.54 0.69
N GLU A 150 -6.68 -0.29 0.21
CA GLU A 150 -6.95 0.87 1.05
C GLU A 150 -8.37 0.84 1.63
N ALA A 151 -9.36 0.44 0.83
CA ALA A 151 -10.73 0.26 1.31
C ALA A 151 -10.82 -0.79 2.45
N LYS A 152 -10.10 -1.92 2.33
CA LYS A 152 -10.04 -2.96 3.37
C LYS A 152 -9.36 -2.43 4.64
N ARG A 153 -8.24 -1.71 4.50
CA ARG A 153 -7.52 -1.07 5.61
C ARG A 153 -8.43 -0.10 6.35
N LEU A 154 -9.09 0.82 5.63
CA LEU A 154 -10.01 1.78 6.21
C LEU A 154 -11.18 1.10 6.94
N ALA A 155 -11.72 0.01 6.39
CA ALA A 155 -12.79 -0.75 7.04
C ALA A 155 -12.32 -1.39 8.37
N LEU A 156 -11.16 -2.04 8.38
CA LEU A 156 -10.57 -2.63 9.58
C LEU A 156 -10.24 -1.56 10.63
N GLN A 157 -9.69 -0.42 10.19
CA GLN A 157 -9.38 0.71 11.07
C GLN A 157 -10.66 1.23 11.76
N LYS A 158 -11.73 1.48 10.98
CA LYS A 158 -13.03 1.90 11.52
C LYS A 158 -13.61 0.88 12.51
N GLN A 159 -13.55 -0.41 12.18
CA GLN A 159 -14.02 -1.48 13.06
C GLN A 159 -13.21 -1.51 14.37
N THR A 160 -11.90 -1.37 14.27
CA THR A 160 -10.98 -1.37 15.42
C THR A 160 -11.23 -0.17 16.33
N VAL A 161 -11.35 1.03 15.78
CA VAL A 161 -11.70 2.24 16.54
C VAL A 161 -13.05 2.08 17.26
N LYS A 162 -14.05 1.48 16.59
CA LYS A 162 -15.35 1.18 17.22
C LYS A 162 -15.21 0.24 18.41
N LYS A 163 -14.37 -0.80 18.31
CA LYS A 163 -14.09 -1.73 19.42
C LYS A 163 -13.30 -1.05 20.54
N LEU A 164 -12.31 -0.23 20.20
CA LEU A 164 -11.48 0.52 21.17
C LEU A 164 -12.30 1.52 21.97
N PHE A 165 -13.29 2.18 21.37
CA PHE A 165 -14.05 3.26 22.01
C PHE A 165 -14.61 2.89 23.41
N GLY A 166 -14.19 3.60 24.45
CA GLY A 166 -14.65 3.39 25.83
C GLY A 166 -13.53 3.24 26.85
N PHE A 167 -13.89 2.70 28.02
CA PHE A 167 -12.99 2.54 29.17
C PHE A 167 -12.46 1.11 29.26
N TRP A 168 -11.17 0.99 29.53
CA TRP A 168 -10.44 -0.27 29.62
C TRP A 168 -9.67 -0.31 30.92
N LYS A 169 -9.83 -1.39 31.68
CA LYS A 169 -9.13 -1.61 32.94
C LYS A 169 -8.13 -2.75 32.76
N PRO A 170 -6.87 -2.60 33.17
CA PRO A 170 -5.93 -3.70 33.10
C PRO A 170 -6.38 -4.83 34.02
N ILE A 171 -6.27 -6.07 33.53
CA ILE A 171 -6.62 -7.27 34.29
C ILE A 171 -5.55 -7.56 35.35
N GLN A 172 -4.30 -7.31 35.00
CA GLN A 172 -3.15 -7.34 35.91
C GLN A 172 -2.93 -5.97 36.57
N ASN A 173 -2.33 -5.95 37.76
CA ASN A 173 -1.86 -4.69 38.32
C ASN A 173 -0.71 -4.16 37.44
N ILE A 174 -0.79 -2.90 37.03
CA ILE A 174 0.21 -2.24 36.20
C ILE A 174 0.70 -1.02 36.95
N ASP A 175 1.85 -1.15 37.60
CA ASP A 175 2.53 -0.02 38.23
C ASP A 175 3.33 0.78 37.17
N SER A 176 3.86 0.09 36.15
CA SER A 176 4.53 0.70 34.99
C SER A 176 4.42 -0.16 33.73
N LEU A 177 4.47 0.48 32.56
CA LEU A 177 4.52 -0.18 31.26
C LEU A 177 5.98 -0.49 30.90
N LYS A 178 6.27 -1.75 30.57
CA LYS A 178 7.60 -2.24 30.18
C LYS A 178 7.59 -2.61 28.71
N SER A 179 8.64 -2.20 27.99
CA SER A 179 8.77 -2.49 26.56
C SER A 179 8.76 -4.01 26.31
N ASN A 180 8.15 -4.42 25.20
CA ASN A 180 7.90 -5.80 24.78
C ASN A 180 7.01 -6.66 25.68
N GLN A 181 6.43 -6.11 26.74
CA GLN A 181 5.50 -6.84 27.60
C GLN A 181 4.07 -6.85 27.04
N ILE A 182 3.37 -7.98 27.25
CA ILE A 182 1.96 -8.15 26.87
C ILE A 182 1.06 -7.72 28.04
N TYR A 183 0.06 -6.91 27.72
CA TYR A 183 -0.93 -6.40 28.65
C TYR A 183 -2.33 -6.76 28.18
N ARG A 184 -3.15 -7.21 29.13
CA ARG A 184 -4.57 -7.52 28.92
C ARG A 184 -5.46 -6.55 29.65
N PHE A 185 -6.51 -6.13 28.97
CA PHE A 185 -7.48 -5.17 29.49
C PHE A 185 -8.90 -5.69 29.29
N ALA A 186 -9.74 -5.46 30.30
CA ALA A 186 -11.17 -5.70 30.24
C ALA A 186 -11.92 -4.39 29.98
N LYS A 187 -12.94 -4.45 29.13
CA LYS A 187 -13.86 -3.33 28.89
C LYS A 187 -14.69 -3.08 30.14
N VAL A 188 -14.73 -1.84 30.62
CA VAL A 188 -15.49 -1.47 31.82
C VAL A 188 -16.46 -0.32 31.56
N LYS A 189 -17.51 -0.23 32.37
CA LYS A 189 -18.33 0.99 32.44
C LYS A 189 -17.56 2.06 33.21
N ARG A 190 -17.79 3.33 32.87
CA ARG A 190 -17.16 4.44 33.58
C ARG A 190 -17.53 4.41 35.06
N ASN A 191 -16.55 4.27 35.93
CA ASN A 191 -16.70 4.49 37.35
C ASN A 191 -15.90 5.74 37.75
N LYS A 192 -16.57 6.76 38.30
CA LYS A 192 -15.92 8.03 38.70
C LYS A 192 -14.88 7.85 39.80
N LYS A 193 -14.95 6.75 40.57
CA LYS A 193 -14.01 6.44 41.66
C LYS A 193 -12.79 5.65 41.19
N ASP A 194 -12.85 5.04 40.01
CA ASP A 194 -11.74 4.23 39.49
C ASP A 194 -10.73 5.15 38.78
N LYS A 195 -9.48 5.15 39.25
CA LYS A 195 -8.39 5.96 38.70
C LYS A 195 -7.47 5.16 37.77
N HIS A 196 -7.66 3.84 37.66
CA HIS A 196 -6.77 2.95 36.89
C HIS A 196 -7.47 2.44 35.64
N TYR A 197 -7.68 3.34 34.68
CA TYR A 197 -8.26 2.99 33.38
C TYR A 197 -7.60 3.74 32.23
N TRP A 198 -7.70 3.13 31.06
CA TRP A 198 -7.43 3.74 29.77
C TRP A 198 -8.75 4.10 29.10
N TYR A 199 -8.81 5.28 28.51
CA TYR A 199 -9.98 5.75 27.80
C TYR A 199 -9.62 6.10 26.37
N PHE A 200 -10.29 5.43 25.42
CA PHE A 200 -10.26 5.78 24.01
C PHE A 200 -11.57 6.48 23.66
N GLY A 201 -11.50 7.78 23.50
CA GLY A 201 -12.60 8.66 23.17
C GLY A 201 -12.86 8.80 21.69
N LYS A 202 -13.96 9.51 21.39
CA LYS A 202 -14.29 9.94 20.04
C LYS A 202 -13.23 10.93 19.53
N LYS A 203 -13.08 11.01 18.20
CA LYS A 203 -12.11 11.88 17.52
C LYS A 203 -10.65 11.60 17.90
N GLY A 204 -10.31 10.34 18.14
CA GLY A 204 -8.92 9.95 18.39
C GLY A 204 -8.35 10.47 19.71
N ARG A 205 -9.16 10.71 20.76
CA ARG A 205 -8.64 11.16 22.06
C ARG A 205 -8.32 9.99 22.98
N TYR A 206 -7.10 9.92 23.52
CA TYR A 206 -6.67 8.92 24.49
C TYR A 206 -6.39 9.56 25.85
N ARG A 207 -6.70 8.84 26.93
CA ARG A 207 -6.36 9.24 28.31
C ARG A 207 -5.99 8.02 29.13
N ASN A 208 -4.92 8.13 29.92
CA ASN A 208 -4.59 7.17 30.95
C ASN A 208 -4.66 7.86 32.31
N ALA A 209 -5.68 7.56 33.10
CA ALA A 209 -5.91 8.29 34.36
C ALA A 209 -4.78 8.13 35.39
N ALA A 210 -3.90 7.13 35.25
CA ALA A 210 -2.77 6.90 36.15
C ALA A 210 -1.45 7.51 35.66
N LEU A 211 -1.20 7.55 34.34
CA LEU A 211 0.11 7.95 33.77
C LEU A 211 0.06 9.19 32.87
N ILE A 212 -1.06 9.44 32.19
CA ILE A 212 -1.24 10.58 31.27
C ILE A 212 -2.61 11.20 31.55
N PRO A 213 -2.71 12.08 32.57
CA PRO A 213 -3.99 12.61 33.02
C PRO A 213 -4.64 13.55 32.00
N PHE A 214 -3.85 14.07 31.05
CA PHE A 214 -4.28 14.92 29.94
C PHE A 214 -4.64 14.09 28.70
N GLY A 215 -5.58 14.60 27.89
CA GLY A 215 -6.05 13.90 26.69
C GLY A 215 -5.11 14.09 25.51
N VAL A 216 -4.42 13.04 25.09
CA VAL A 216 -3.53 13.01 23.92
C VAL A 216 -4.26 12.44 22.70
N ASN A 217 -3.65 12.48 21.52
CA ASN A 217 -4.23 11.88 20.32
C ASN A 217 -3.83 10.40 20.19
N TYR A 218 -4.70 9.59 19.59
CA TYR A 218 -4.36 8.24 19.15
C TYR A 218 -4.86 7.99 17.74
N HIS A 219 -4.09 7.18 17.01
CA HIS A 219 -4.47 6.66 15.72
C HIS A 219 -4.21 5.15 15.67
N VAL A 220 -4.99 4.45 14.84
CA VAL A 220 -4.82 3.02 14.61
C VAL A 220 -4.18 2.85 13.24
N ASN A 221 -3.05 2.14 13.19
CA ASN A 221 -2.38 1.75 11.96
C ASN A 221 -2.72 0.27 11.68
N VAL A 222 -3.06 -0.04 10.43
CA VAL A 222 -3.42 -1.39 9.96
C VAL A 222 -2.58 -1.81 8.75
N GLU A 223 -1.51 -1.08 8.43
CA GLU A 223 -0.76 -1.29 7.20
C GLU A 223 0.32 -2.36 7.32
N GLU A 224 1.05 -2.38 8.45
CA GLU A 224 2.20 -3.28 8.65
C GLU A 224 2.20 -3.96 10.02
N THR A 225 1.73 -3.27 11.06
CA THR A 225 1.99 -3.70 12.44
C THR A 225 0.76 -3.81 13.34
N PHE A 226 -0.44 -3.66 12.76
CA PHE A 226 -1.74 -3.56 13.45
C PHE A 226 -1.64 -2.96 14.87
N SER A 227 -1.63 -1.65 14.97
CA SER A 227 -1.11 -0.96 16.16
C SER A 227 -1.90 0.29 16.52
N ILE A 228 -1.68 0.77 17.74
CA ILE A 228 -2.15 2.04 18.27
C ILE A 228 -0.92 2.91 18.50
N PHE A 229 -0.93 4.08 17.90
CA PHE A 229 0.03 5.13 18.19
C PHE A 229 -0.64 6.17 19.06
N ILE A 230 0.09 6.65 20.06
CA ILE A 230 -0.33 7.73 20.93
C ILE A 230 0.63 8.90 20.71
N GLU A 231 0.08 10.05 20.34
CA GLU A 231 0.86 11.24 20.02
C GLU A 231 0.45 12.40 20.92
N PRO A 232 1.42 13.20 21.43
CA PRO A 232 1.11 14.40 22.18
C PRO A 232 0.25 15.38 21.36
N ASP A 233 -0.65 16.09 22.04
CA ASP A 233 -1.38 17.20 21.40
C ASP A 233 -0.59 18.50 21.58
N TYR A 234 0.32 18.76 20.63
CA TYR A 234 1.21 19.93 20.66
C TYR A 234 0.49 21.28 20.54
N THR A 235 -0.82 21.28 20.22
CA THR A 235 -1.59 22.53 20.05
C THR A 235 -2.05 23.17 21.36
N LYS A 236 -1.83 22.53 22.53
CA LYS A 236 -2.45 22.96 23.79
C LYS A 236 -1.55 23.27 24.99
N SER A 237 -0.23 23.13 24.89
CA SER A 237 0.70 23.71 25.87
C SER A 237 2.15 23.48 25.44
N GLU A 238 2.84 24.55 25.04
CA GLU A 238 4.29 24.57 24.80
C GLU A 238 5.12 24.33 26.08
N PHE A 239 4.50 24.13 27.25
CA PHE A 239 5.19 24.16 28.54
C PHE A 239 5.29 22.83 29.32
N GLU A 240 4.62 21.76 28.88
CA GLU A 240 4.67 20.45 29.59
C GLU A 240 4.93 19.24 28.66
N ALA A 241 5.14 19.46 27.36
CA ALA A 241 5.24 18.40 26.35
C ALA A 241 6.64 17.77 26.22
N GLU A 242 7.68 18.32 26.86
CA GLU A 242 9.07 17.83 26.78
C GLU A 242 9.26 16.40 27.33
N HIS A 243 8.24 15.82 27.97
CA HIS A 243 8.30 14.48 28.58
C HIS A 243 7.29 13.47 28.03
N LEU A 244 6.51 13.82 27.01
CA LEU A 244 5.59 12.87 26.36
C LEU A 244 6.20 12.43 25.02
N SER A 245 7.03 11.38 25.04
CA SER A 245 7.35 10.67 23.80
C SER A 245 6.09 9.97 23.26
N SER A 246 6.03 9.84 21.94
CA SER A 246 5.01 9.06 21.26
C SER A 246 5.03 7.61 21.76
N ALA A 247 3.86 7.07 22.07
CA ALA A 247 3.71 5.66 22.43
C ALA A 247 3.35 4.82 21.23
N TYR A 248 3.89 3.61 21.20
CA TYR A 248 3.53 2.62 20.22
C TYR A 248 3.08 1.32 20.92
N MET A 249 1.93 0.80 20.50
CA MET A 249 1.31 -0.39 21.08
C MET A 249 0.81 -1.30 19.97
N GLU A 250 1.41 -2.48 19.87
CA GLU A 250 0.99 -3.50 18.91
C GLU A 250 -0.28 -4.18 19.42
N ILE A 251 -1.34 -4.23 18.61
CA ILE A 251 -2.61 -4.90 18.95
C ILE A 251 -2.45 -6.40 18.67
N ILE A 252 -2.37 -7.20 19.74
CA ILE A 252 -2.36 -8.66 19.62
C ILE A 252 -3.77 -9.18 19.34
N SER A 253 -4.78 -8.63 20.01
CA SER A 253 -6.18 -8.95 19.74
C SER A 253 -7.12 -7.91 20.32
N ILE A 254 -8.27 -7.73 19.69
CA ILE A 254 -9.31 -6.83 20.17
C ILE A 254 -10.72 -7.37 19.90
N SER A 255 -11.51 -7.45 20.97
CA SER A 255 -12.93 -7.80 20.96
C SER A 255 -13.77 -6.68 21.57
N THR A 256 -15.06 -6.92 21.81
CA THR A 256 -15.95 -5.98 22.48
C THR A 256 -15.72 -5.92 24.01
N SER A 257 -15.07 -6.93 24.59
CA SER A 257 -14.85 -7.08 26.03
C SER A 257 -13.38 -7.14 26.43
N GLU A 258 -12.47 -7.48 25.52
CA GLU A 258 -11.06 -7.69 25.81
C GLU A 258 -10.17 -6.97 24.78
N LEU A 259 -9.08 -6.38 25.29
CA LEU A 259 -8.01 -5.80 24.51
C LEU A 259 -6.69 -6.39 24.99
N VAL A 260 -5.90 -6.94 24.06
CA VAL A 260 -4.56 -7.46 24.33
C VAL A 260 -3.58 -6.69 23.47
N ILE A 261 -2.59 -6.08 24.10
CA ILE A 261 -1.56 -5.30 23.43
C ILE A 261 -0.18 -5.73 23.86
N LYS A 262 0.81 -5.49 23.00
CA LYS A 262 2.22 -5.51 23.36
C LYS A 262 2.72 -4.07 23.36
N TYR A 263 3.19 -3.62 24.52
CA TYR A 263 3.75 -2.27 24.63
C TYR A 263 5.13 -2.24 23.97
N ARG A 264 5.37 -1.26 23.12
CA ARG A 264 6.60 -1.13 22.35
C ARG A 264 7.03 0.32 22.49
N TRP A 265 7.86 0.57 23.48
CA TRP A 265 8.42 1.89 23.73
C TRP A 265 9.92 1.84 23.43
N PRO A 266 10.48 2.88 22.77
CA PRO A 266 11.92 3.02 22.60
C PRO A 266 12.63 3.20 23.94
#